data_AF-A0A2W4L6B2-F1
#
_entry.id   AF-A0A2W4L6B2-F1
#
_cell.length_a   1.000
_cell.length_b   1.000
_cell.length_c   1.000
_cell.angle_alpha   90.00
_cell.angle_beta   90.00
_cell.angle_gamma   90.00
#
_symmetry.space_group_name_H-M   'P 1'
#
loop_
_entity.id
_entity.type
_entity.pdbx_description
1 polymer ?
#
loop_
_entity_poly.entity_id
_entity_poly.type
_entity_poly.pdbx_seq_one_letter_code
_entity_poly.pdbx_strand_id
1 'polypeptide(L)'
;MTGAAVHRLRLKAAHEDDVRRGAILLADALHIATLPQARDLRHYVVRHFDVGAFARDAAPQTIALAIERRLADVVAHAVPAESPSAATAQPVWFADEGTRVAPRAESLAENRAPTEGF
;
A
#
# COMPACT_ATOMS: atom_id res chain seq x y z
N MET A 1 -11.44 10.20 5.02
CA MET A 1 -10.92 9.99 3.65
C MET A 1 -10.35 8.59 3.60
N THR A 2 -11.00 7.69 2.88
CA THR A 2 -10.66 6.26 2.82
C THR A 2 -10.09 5.97 1.43
N GLY A 3 -8.76 5.86 1.31
CA GLY A 3 -8.09 5.63 0.03
C GLY A 3 -6.65 5.20 0.22
N ALA A 4 -6.06 4.53 -0.78
CA ALA A 4 -4.64 4.21 -0.78
C ALA A 4 -3.79 5.46 -1.05
N ALA A 5 -2.72 5.62 -0.28
CA ALA A 5 -1.66 6.58 -0.56
C ALA A 5 -0.38 5.82 -0.94
N VAL A 6 0.22 6.19 -2.07
CA VAL A 6 1.50 5.63 -2.53
C VAL A 6 2.59 6.66 -2.31
N HIS A 7 3.53 6.38 -1.40
CA HIS A 7 4.63 7.30 -1.11
C HIS A 7 5.70 7.27 -2.21
N ARG A 8 6.02 6.08 -2.74
CA ARG A 8 7.02 5.94 -3.82
C ARG A 8 6.62 4.85 -4.80
N LEU A 9 6.58 5.21 -6.08
CA LEU A 9 6.34 4.29 -7.19
C LEU A 9 7.62 4.08 -8.00
N ARG A 10 7.93 2.83 -8.31
CA ARG A 10 9.01 2.46 -9.24
C ARG A 10 8.42 1.59 -10.35
N LEU A 11 8.49 2.08 -11.58
CA LEU A 11 8.05 1.36 -12.77
C LEU A 11 9.21 1.23 -13.75
N LYS A 12 9.23 0.14 -14.50
CA LYS A 12 10.18 -0.13 -15.57
C LYS A 12 9.43 -0.60 -16.80
N ALA A 13 9.76 -0.02 -17.96
CA ALA A 13 9.25 -0.42 -19.25
C ALA A 13 10.33 -0.20 -20.32
N ALA A 14 10.12 -0.76 -21.52
CA ALA A 14 11.05 -0.61 -22.63
C ALA A 14 11.13 0.83 -23.17
N HIS A 15 10.03 1.59 -23.05
CA HIS A 15 9.92 2.97 -23.52
C HIS A 15 9.39 3.89 -22.41
N GLU A 16 9.82 5.14 -22.40
CA GLU A 16 9.42 6.14 -21.39
C GLU A 16 7.90 6.39 -21.40
N ASP A 17 7.28 6.40 -22.59
CA ASP A 17 5.83 6.55 -22.72
C ASP A 17 5.04 5.45 -22.03
N ASP A 18 5.60 4.24 -22.00
CA ASP A 18 4.98 3.10 -21.33
C ASP A 18 5.12 3.20 -19.80
N VAL A 19 6.20 3.81 -19.30
CA VAL A 19 6.33 4.13 -17.87
C VAL A 19 5.26 5.13 -17.44
N ARG A 20 5.07 6.19 -18.22
CA ARG A 20 4.07 7.24 -17.94
C ARG A 20 2.65 6.68 -17.97
N ARG A 21 2.31 5.90 -18.99
CA ARG A 21 1.02 5.22 -19.09
C ARG A 21 0.81 4.22 -17.96
N GLY A 22 1.82 3.42 -17.64
CA GLY A 22 1.76 2.47 -16.54
C GLY A 22 1.47 3.13 -15.20
N ALA A 23 2.02 4.34 -14.95
CA ALA A 23 1.72 5.10 -13.74
C ALA A 23 0.25 5.54 -13.66
N ILE A 24 -0.34 5.98 -14.78
CA ILE A 24 -1.76 6.37 -14.85
C ILE A 24 -2.66 5.14 -14.63
N LEU A 25 -2.39 4.04 -15.35
CA LEU A 25 -3.15 2.79 -15.19
C LEU A 25 -3.10 2.27 -13.76
N LEU A 26 -1.95 2.37 -13.10
CA LEU A 26 -1.80 1.95 -11.72
C LEU A 26 -2.56 2.87 -10.76
N ALA A 27 -2.54 4.19 -11.00
CA ALA A 27 -3.31 5.15 -10.21
C ALA A 27 -4.82 4.87 -10.32
N ASP A 28 -5.32 4.64 -11.54
CA ASP A 28 -6.72 4.28 -11.79
C ASP A 28 -7.09 2.95 -11.12
N ALA A 29 -6.22 1.94 -11.24
CA ALA A 29 -6.42 0.65 -10.60
C ALA A 29 -6.48 0.76 -9.07
N LEU A 30 -5.59 1.54 -8.45
CA LEU A 30 -5.60 1.79 -7.01
C LEU A 30 -6.82 2.59 -6.55
N HIS A 31 -7.36 3.45 -7.41
CA HIS A 31 -8.56 4.22 -7.12
C HIS A 31 -9.81 3.33 -7.02
N ILE A 32 -9.89 2.29 -7.85
CA ILE A 32 -11.04 1.37 -7.89
C ILE A 32 -10.83 0.08 -7.08
N ALA A 33 -9.61 -0.19 -6.63
CA ALA A 33 -9.31 -1.38 -5.84
C ALA A 33 -10.05 -1.34 -4.50
N THR A 34 -10.75 -2.44 -4.18
CA THR A 34 -11.38 -2.66 -2.88
C THR A 34 -10.35 -3.20 -1.91
N LEU A 35 -9.64 -2.29 -1.26
CA LEU A 35 -8.60 -2.65 -0.31
C LEU A 35 -9.20 -3.30 0.96
N PRO A 36 -8.45 -4.18 1.67
CA PRO A 36 -8.93 -4.90 2.85
C PRO A 36 -9.50 -4.02 3.97
N GLN A 37 -9.18 -2.72 3.96
CA GLN A 37 -9.71 -1.73 4.91
C GLN A 37 -11.21 -1.49 4.75
N ALA A 38 -11.83 -1.91 3.63
CA ALA A 38 -13.27 -1.77 3.45
C ALA A 38 -14.08 -2.64 4.42
N ARG A 39 -13.46 -3.61 5.11
CA ARG A 39 -14.15 -4.53 6.04
C ARG A 39 -13.79 -4.35 7.50
N ASP A 40 -12.54 -3.97 7.80
CA ASP A 40 -12.07 -3.73 9.17
C ASP A 40 -11.61 -2.28 9.32
N LEU A 41 -11.96 -1.63 10.43
CA LEU A 41 -11.49 -0.30 10.85
C LEU A 41 -9.99 -0.34 11.21
N ARG A 42 -9.14 -0.84 10.30
CA ARG A 42 -7.70 -0.99 10.49
C ARG A 42 -6.99 -0.28 9.36
N HIS A 43 -5.95 0.47 9.71
CA HIS A 43 -5.05 1.06 8.75
C HIS A 43 -3.85 0.14 8.54
N TYR A 44 -3.52 -0.13 7.29
CA TYR A 44 -2.38 -0.98 6.93
C TYR A 44 -1.29 -0.14 6.28
N VAL A 45 -0.06 -0.34 6.73
CA VAL A 45 1.14 0.22 6.11
C VAL A 45 1.94 -0.94 5.54
N VAL A 46 2.13 -0.92 4.22
CA VAL A 46 2.98 -1.89 3.51
C VAL A 46 4.22 -1.16 3.03
N ARG A 47 5.38 -1.47 3.61
CA ARG A 47 6.64 -0.74 3.31
C ARG A 47 7.12 -0.96 1.88
N HIS A 48 6.98 -2.19 1.41
CA HIS A 48 7.27 -2.52 0.02
C HIS A 48 6.22 -3.49 -0.51
N PHE A 49 5.60 -3.08 -1.61
CA PHE A 49 4.59 -3.84 -2.31
C PHE A 49 5.03 -4.00 -3.76
N ASP A 50 5.30 -5.23 -4.15
CA ASP A 50 5.57 -5.55 -5.55
C ASP A 50 4.22 -5.73 -6.27
N VAL A 51 3.92 -4.84 -7.20
CA VAL A 51 2.70 -4.90 -8.02
C VAL A 51 2.81 -6.01 -9.07
N GLY A 52 4.03 -6.46 -9.39
CA GLY A 52 4.29 -7.40 -10.48
C GLY A 52 4.26 -6.74 -11.85
N ALA A 53 4.28 -7.57 -12.89
CA ALA A 53 4.17 -7.14 -14.27
C ALA A 53 2.71 -7.16 -14.73
N PHE A 54 2.33 -6.17 -15.53
CA PHE A 54 1.02 -6.11 -16.18
C PHE A 54 1.19 -5.72 -17.65
N ALA A 55 0.27 -6.18 -18.48
CA ALA A 55 0.28 -5.85 -19.90
C ALA A 55 -0.03 -4.36 -20.10
N ARG A 56 0.56 -3.77 -21.14
CA ARG A 56 0.38 -2.35 -21.48
C ARG A 56 -1.07 -1.96 -21.73
N ASP A 57 -1.85 -2.89 -22.27
CA ASP A 57 -3.25 -2.78 -22.65
C ASP A 57 -4.19 -3.46 -21.63
N ALA A 58 -3.66 -3.84 -20.45
CA ALA A 58 -4.49 -4.38 -19.40
C ALA A 58 -5.53 -3.36 -18.93
N ALA A 59 -6.77 -3.81 -18.80
CA ALA A 59 -7.83 -3.00 -18.21
C ALA A 59 -7.49 -2.67 -16.74
N PRO A 60 -7.73 -1.43 -16.25
CA PRO A 60 -7.48 -1.05 -14.86
C PRO A 60 -8.13 -1.98 -13.83
N GLN A 61 -9.31 -2.53 -14.13
CA GLN A 61 -10.02 -3.49 -13.27
C GLN A 61 -9.24 -4.78 -13.08
N THR A 62 -8.56 -5.26 -14.12
CA THR A 62 -7.71 -6.45 -14.06
C THR A 62 -6.51 -6.22 -13.16
N ILE A 63 -5.90 -5.03 -13.25
CA ILE A 63 -4.78 -4.63 -12.40
C ILE A 63 -5.25 -4.48 -10.94
N ALA A 64 -6.40 -3.85 -10.72
CA ALA A 64 -6.99 -3.68 -9.39
C ALA A 64 -7.21 -5.04 -8.70
N LEU A 65 -7.83 -5.99 -9.39
CA LEU A 65 -8.07 -7.33 -8.83
C LEU A 65 -6.76 -8.08 -8.51
N ALA A 66 -5.73 -7.91 -9.33
CA ALA A 66 -4.41 -8.49 -9.05
C ALA A 66 -3.78 -7.86 -7.80
N ILE A 67 -3.89 -6.54 -7.65
CA ILE A 67 -3.44 -5.81 -6.46
C ILE A 67 -4.20 -6.28 -5.21
N GLU A 68 -5.53 -6.37 -5.28
CA GLU A 68 -6.38 -6.79 -4.16
C GLU A 68 -5.98 -8.19 -3.65
N ARG A 69 -5.84 -9.16 -4.56
CA ARG A 69 -5.44 -10.53 -4.22
C ARG A 69 -4.07 -10.56 -3.54
N ARG A 70 -3.08 -9.90 -4.15
CA ARG A 70 -1.72 -9.88 -3.61
C ARG A 70 -1.66 -9.11 -2.29
N LEU A 71 -2.45 -8.06 -2.15
CA LEU A 71 -2.54 -7.31 -0.91
C LEU A 71 -3.18 -8.14 0.20
N ALA A 72 -4.22 -8.93 -0.10
CA ALA A 72 -4.83 -9.86 0.86
C ALA A 72 -3.79 -10.85 1.43
N ASP A 73 -2.93 -11.40 0.57
CA ASP A 73 -1.84 -12.29 0.98
C ASP A 73 -0.82 -11.57 1.86
N VAL A 74 -0.44 -10.34 1.50
CA VAL A 74 0.51 -9.54 2.27
C VAL A 74 -0.08 -9.19 3.65
N VAL A 75 -1.31 -8.69 3.72
CA VAL A 75 -1.90 -8.27 5.00
C VAL A 75 -2.23 -9.45 5.92
N ALA A 76 -2.36 -10.67 5.41
CA ALA A 76 -2.49 -11.87 6.25
C ALA A 76 -1.28 -12.07 7.18
N HIS A 77 -0.13 -11.48 6.86
CA HIS A 77 1.08 -11.50 7.67
C HIS A 77 1.31 -10.20 8.45
N ALA A 78 0.31 -9.30 8.53
CA ALA A 78 0.45 -8.02 9.18
C ALA A 78 0.59 -8.15 10.70
N VAL A 79 1.54 -7.41 11.28
CA VAL A 79 1.73 -7.34 12.73
C VAL A 79 1.13 -6.05 13.30
N PRO A 80 0.66 -6.04 14.56
CA PRO A 80 0.22 -4.82 15.23
C PRO A 80 1.38 -3.82 15.35
N ALA A 81 1.10 -2.52 15.19
CA ALA A 81 2.10 -1.46 15.28
C ALA A 81 2.73 -1.32 16.69
N GLU A 82 2.07 -1.84 17.71
CA GLU A 82 2.53 -1.88 19.10
C GLU A 82 3.49 -3.04 19.37
N SER A 83 3.59 -4.00 18.45
CA SER A 83 4.50 -5.14 18.58
C SER A 83 5.95 -4.70 18.43
N PRO A 84 6.89 -5.25 19.24
CA PRO A 84 8.32 -5.06 19.02
C PRO A 84 8.79 -5.47 17.62
N SER A 85 8.09 -6.43 16.99
CA SER A 85 8.38 -6.88 15.62
C SER A 85 7.96 -5.87 14.53
N ALA A 86 7.19 -4.83 14.85
CA ALA A 86 6.73 -3.84 13.88
C ALA A 86 7.87 -3.05 13.24
N ALA A 87 9.02 -2.94 13.91
CA ALA A 87 10.20 -2.23 13.41
C ALA A 87 10.77 -2.84 12.11
N THR A 88 10.65 -4.17 11.95
CA THR A 88 11.18 -4.91 10.80
C THR A 88 10.09 -5.58 9.96
N ALA A 89 8.84 -5.58 10.41
CA ALA A 89 7.73 -6.18 9.68
C ALA A 89 7.38 -5.41 8.40
N GLN A 90 7.00 -6.17 7.38
CA GLN A 90 6.73 -5.68 6.04
C GLN A 90 5.32 -5.05 5.93
N PRO A 91 4.24 -5.73 6.34
CA PRO A 91 2.97 -5.09 6.65
C PRO A 91 2.81 -4.88 8.16
N VAL A 92 2.39 -3.67 8.53
CA VAL A 92 2.02 -3.29 9.89
C VAL A 92 0.59 -2.77 9.86
N TRP A 93 -0.22 -3.13 10.86
CA TRP A 93 -1.57 -2.59 11.01
C TRP A 93 -1.72 -1.77 12.29
N PHE A 94 -2.56 -0.76 12.22
CA PHE A 94 -2.95 0.10 13.34
C PHE A 94 -4.44 -0.09 13.61
N ALA A 95 -4.80 -0.20 14.89
CA ALA A 95 -6.20 -0.06 15.29
C ALA A 95 -6.66 1.38 14.99
N ASP A 96 -7.86 1.54 14.44
CA ASP A 96 -8.49 2.85 14.29
C ASP A 96 -8.96 3.35 15.66
N GLU A 97 -8.02 3.86 16.46
CA GLU A 97 -8.32 4.73 17.59
C GLU A 97 -8.08 6.17 17.15
N GLY A 98 -9.09 6.79 16.55
CA GLY A 98 -9.24 8.24 16.52
C GLY A 98 -8.03 9.04 16.02
N THR A 99 -7.83 9.05 14.70
CA THR A 99 -7.23 10.19 13.97
C THR A 99 -5.82 10.65 14.37
N ARG A 100 -4.84 9.74 14.52
CA ARG A 100 -3.38 10.10 14.39
C ARG A 100 -2.52 9.04 13.70
N VAL A 101 -3.07 8.28 12.76
CA VAL A 101 -2.29 7.25 12.05
C VAL A 101 -1.34 7.83 10.99
N ALA A 102 -1.71 8.92 10.32
CA ALA A 102 -0.98 9.45 9.17
C ALA A 102 0.52 9.75 9.42
N PRO A 103 0.92 10.54 10.44
CA PRO A 103 2.34 10.84 10.66
C PRO A 103 3.16 9.61 11.08
N ARG A 104 2.54 8.65 11.79
CA ARG A 104 3.21 7.41 12.21
C ARG A 104 3.35 6.42 11.06
N ALA A 105 2.35 6.35 10.19
CA ALA A 105 2.38 5.57 8.96
C ALA A 105 3.46 6.07 7.99
N GLU A 106 3.61 7.38 7.86
CA GLU A 106 4.64 8.01 7.04
C GLU A 106 6.05 7.68 7.55
N SER A 107 6.29 7.81 8.86
CA SER A 107 7.58 7.43 9.48
C SER A 107 7.94 5.96 9.24
N LEU A 108 6.97 5.03 9.35
CA LEU A 108 7.21 3.61 9.07
C LEU A 108 7.43 3.32 7.58
N ALA A 109 6.73 4.01 6.68
CA ALA A 109 6.95 3.91 5.24
C ALA A 109 8.37 4.37 4.84
N GLU A 110 8.94 5.32 5.59
CA GLU A 110 10.30 5.82 5.42
C GLU A 110 11.39 4.95 6.10
N ASN A 111 11.03 3.88 6.82
CA ASN A 111 11.92 3.13 7.73
C ASN A 111 12.55 3.99 8.84
N ARG A 112 11.90 5.08 9.28
CA ARG A 112 12.31 5.81 10.47
C ARG A 112 11.75 5.11 11.71
N ALA A 113 12.56 5.02 12.76
CA ALA A 113 12.09 4.51 14.04
C ALA A 113 10.88 5.35 14.48
N PRO A 114 9.83 4.75 15.08
CA PRO A 114 8.71 5.51 15.59
C PRO A 114 9.24 6.45 16.68
N THR A 115 9.37 7.73 16.35
CA THR A 115 9.56 8.78 17.34
C THR A 115 8.29 8.81 18.16
N GLU A 116 8.43 8.45 19.44
CA GLU A 116 7.45 8.74 20.47
C GLU A 116 7.06 10.22 20.36
N GLY A 117 5.78 10.46 20.08
CA GLY A 117 5.21 11.80 19.95
C GLY A 117 3.75 11.73 20.38
N PHE A 118 3.52 12.19 21.61
CA PHE A 118 2.27 12.26 22.34
C PHE A 118 1.14 13.01 21.62
#